data_AF-A0A173SCJ8-F1
#
_entry.id   AF-A0A173SCJ8-F1
#
_cell.length_a   1.000
_cell.length_b   1.000
_cell.length_c   1.000
_cell.angle_alpha   90.00
_cell.angle_beta   90.00
_cell.angle_gamma   90.00
#
_symmetry.space_group_name_H-M   'P 1'
#
loop_
_entity.id
_entity.type
_entity.pdbx_description
1 polymer ?
#
loop_
_entity_poly.entity_id
_entity_poly.type
_entity_poly.pdbx_seq_one_letter_code
_entity_poly.pdbx_strand_id
1 'polypeptide(L)' 'MTEDLIKKLKDVKQALVSKDMTGEEWEEREEILEKLEDVTTYLKDALGKGIEF' A
#
# COMPACT_ATOMS: atom_id res chain seq x y z
N MET A 1 11.81 9.49 9.02
CA MET A 1 11.27 10.04 7.76
C MET A 1 10.91 8.95 6.76
N THR A 2 11.89 8.19 6.25
CA THR A 2 11.64 7.11 5.29
C THR A 2 10.89 5.92 5.91
N GLU A 3 11.29 5.48 7.11
CA GLU A 3 10.63 4.39 7.83
C GLU A 3 9.22 4.74 8.30
N ASP A 4 8.99 5.99 8.72
CA ASP A 4 7.66 6.46 9.13
C ASP A 4 6.66 6.45 7.96
N LEU A 5 7.14 6.81 6.77
CA LEU A 5 6.33 6.78 5.55
C LEU A 5 5.95 5.33 5.20
N ILE A 6 6.92 4.40 5.25
CA ILE A 6 6.69 2.98 4.99
C ILE A 6 5.68 2.40 5.98
N LYS A 7 5.82 2.74 7.27
CA LYS A 7 4.91 2.29 8.31
C LYS A 7 3.48 2.77 8.06
N LYS A 8 3.32 4.06 7.71
CA LYS A 8 2.00 4.62 7.35
C LYS A 8 1.39 3.95 6.12
N LEU A 9 2.18 3.63 5.10
CA LEU A 9 1.71 2.91 3.92
C LEU A 9 1.24 1.49 4.27
N LYS A 10 1.96 0.78 5.16
CA LYS A 10 1.52 -0.52 5.70
C LYS A 10 0.22 -0.40 6.48
N ASP A 11 0.07 0.61 7.33
CA ASP A 11 -1.14 0.85 8.11
C ASP A 11 -2.36 1.11 7.20
N VAL A 12 -2.17 1.90 6.14
CA VAL A 12 -3.23 2.18 5.13
C VAL A 12 -3.62 0.91 4.37
N LYS A 13 -2.64 0.10 3.92
CA LYS A 13 -2.92 -1.18 3.25
C LYS A 13 -3.75 -2.09 4.16
N GLN A 14 -3.34 -2.21 5.42
CA GLN A 14 -4.01 -3.08 6.38
C GLN A 14 -5.43 -2.59 6.70
N ALA A 15 -5.63 -1.28 6.81
CA ALA A 15 -6.96 -0.70 6.99
C ALA A 15 -7.90 -1.01 5.80
N LEU A 16 -7.41 -0.89 4.57
CA LEU A 16 -8.17 -1.19 3.36
C LEU A 16 -8.56 -2.67 3.29
N VAL A 17 -7.61 -3.59 3.51
CA VAL A 17 -7.87 -5.05 3.47
C VAL A 17 -8.78 -5.51 4.62
N SER A 18 -8.71 -4.85 5.78
CA SER A 18 -9.53 -5.20 6.95
C SER A 18 -11.01 -4.84 6.80
N LYS A 19 -11.35 -3.99 5.82
CA LYS A 19 -12.73 -3.59 5.58
C LYS A 19 -13.36 -4.60 4.62
N ASP A 20 -14.41 -5.26 5.09
CA ASP A 20 -15.27 -6.07 4.25
C ASP A 20 -15.95 -5.15 3.23
N MET A 21 -15.68 -5.41 1.95
CA MET A 21 -16.22 -4.72 0.80
C MET A 21 -16.62 -5.77 -0.24
N THR A 22 -17.66 -5.48 -1.01
CA THR A 22 -18.20 -6.42 -2.02
C THR A 22 -18.67 -5.66 -3.25
N GLY A 23 -18.66 -6.33 -4.41
CA GLY A 23 -19.11 -5.71 -5.66
C GLY A 23 -18.19 -4.55 -6.09
N GLU A 24 -18.77 -3.45 -6.55
CA GLU A 24 -18.04 -2.27 -7.05
C GLU A 24 -17.07 -1.68 -6.01
N GLU A 25 -17.46 -1.62 -4.73
CA GLU A 25 -16.57 -1.14 -3.65
C GLU A 25 -15.32 -2.01 -3.49
N TRP A 26 -15.44 -3.31 -3.75
CA TRP A 26 -14.30 -4.22 -3.70
C TRP A 26 -13.37 -3.99 -4.90
N GLU A 27 -13.93 -3.79 -6.09
CA GLU A 27 -13.14 -3.50 -7.30
C GLU A 27 -12.36 -2.19 -7.13
N GLU A 28 -13.00 -1.12 -6.63
CA GLU A 28 -12.33 0.15 -6.31
C GLU A 28 -11.23 -0.02 -5.26
N ARG A 29 -11.47 -0.87 -4.24
CA ARG A 29 -10.46 -1.18 -3.22
C ARG A 29 -9.24 -1.85 -3.82
N GLU A 30 -9.43 -2.83 -4.69
CA GLU A 30 -8.32 -3.52 -5.36
C GLU A 30 -7.51 -2.54 -6.24
N GLU A 31 -8.16 -1.64 -6.98
CA GLU A 31 -7.44 -0.60 -7.75
C GLU A 31 -6.60 0.34 -6.86
N ILE A 32 -7.12 0.70 -5.68
CA ILE A 32 -6.38 1.52 -4.71
C ILE A 32 -5.19 0.74 -4.14
N LEU A 33 -5.37 -0.56 -3.87
CA LEU A 33 -4.30 -1.42 -3.38
C LEU A 33 -3.18 -1.57 -4.41
N GLU A 34 -3.51 -1.72 -5.69
CA GLU A 34 -2.54 -1.82 -6.78
C GLU A 34 -1.69 -0.53 -6.89
N LYS A 35 -2.35 0.64 -6.88
CA LYS A 35 -1.65 1.94 -6.87
C LYS A 35 -0.77 2.13 -5.64
N LEU A 36 -1.21 1.61 -4.49
CA LEU A 36 -0.44 1.67 -3.25
C LEU A 36 0.82 0.80 -3.34
N GLU A 37 0.73 -0.37 -3.98
CA GLU A 37 1.87 -1.25 -4.23
C GLU A 37 2.88 -0.64 -5.22
N ASP A 38 2.40 0.07 -6.25
CA ASP A 38 3.26 0.81 -7.18
C ASP A 38 4.07 1.90 -6.48
N VAL A 39 3.41 2.75 -5.68
CA VAL A 39 4.09 3.80 -4.90
C VAL A 39 5.10 3.19 -3.96
N THR A 40 4.74 2.07 -3.34
CA THR A 40 5.59 1.36 -2.40
C THR A 40 6.83 0.76 -3.08
N THR A 41 6.67 0.20 -4.27
CA THR A 41 7.75 -0.34 -5.11
C THR A 41 8.66 0.78 -5.61
N TYR A 42 8.10 1.88 -6.09
CA TYR A 42 8.86 3.06 -6.48
C TYR A 42 9.69 3.60 -5.31
N LEU A 43 9.11 3.70 -4.11
CA LEU A 43 9.83 4.11 -2.93
C LEU A 43 10.96 3.12 -2.62
N LYS A 44 10.73 1.80 -2.68
CA LYS A 44 11.78 0.78 -2.49
C LYS A 44 12.96 0.98 -3.45
N ASP A 45 12.69 1.21 -4.72
CA ASP A 45 13.71 1.40 -5.75
C ASP A 45 14.45 2.75 -5.59
N ALA A 46 13.71 3.84 -5.37
CA ALA A 46 14.27 5.18 -5.23
C ALA A 46 15.11 5.34 -3.94
N LEU A 47 14.80 4.59 -2.89
CA LEU A 47 15.48 4.67 -1.61
C LEU A 47 16.71 3.74 -1.52
N GLY A 48 16.92 2.85 -2.50
CA GLY A 48 18.09 1.96 -2.59
C GLY A 48 18.27 0.99 -1.42
N LYS A 49 17.31 0.95 -0.49
CA LYS A 49 17.25 0.04 0.64
C LYS A 49 16.03 -0.83 0.41
N GLY A 50 16.27 -2.10 0.07
CA GLY A 50 15.21 -3.07 -0.13
C GLY A 50 14.27 -3.10 1.07
N ILE A 51 13.06 -2.58 0.89
CA ILE A 51 12.00 -2.73 1.87
C ILE A 51 11.42 -4.12 1.64
N GLU A 52 11.59 -5.00 2.62
CA GLU A 52 10.86 -6.27 2.67
C GLU A 52 9.45 -5.98 3.22
N PHE A 53 8.46 -6.42 2.44
CA PHE A 53 7.03 -6.31 2.76
C PHE A 53 6.55 -7.58 3.43
#